data_AF-A0A9P6E117-F1
#
_entry.id   AF-A0A9P6E117-F1
#
_cell.length_a   1.000
_cell.length_b   1.000
_cell.length_c   1.000
_cell.angle_alpha   90.00
_cell.angle_beta   90.00
_cell.angle_gamma   90.00
#
_symmetry.space_group_name_H-M   'P 1'
#
loop_
_entity.id
_entity.type
_entity.pdbx_description
1 polymer ?
#
loop_
_entity_poly.entity_id
_entity_poly.type
_entity_poly.pdbx_seq_one_letter_code
_entity_poly.pdbx_strand_id
1 'polypeptide(L)'
;MLEAWMPGEFDQKPTIDMANRFFTHRSQANRDDLSLFCTNVDPDGVLRRALNDKCVHTSDNEVAYYERVSDGDHSYRYIPINPVKFRIGDVVEAQMSFATVSLKGNKHKMLVILRALTLLDDSPLRYAQMKRTQDEVTLKPLVTVKRKVGYASDDLKVTEERMTKMRVDGPAEI
;
A
#
# COMPACT_ATOMS: atom_id res chain seq x y z
N MET A 1 30.36 -7.97 -23.68
CA MET A 1 29.20 -8.80 -24.06
C MET A 1 28.05 -8.49 -23.11
N LEU A 2 26.84 -8.22 -23.63
CA LEU A 2 25.63 -8.05 -22.83
C LEU A 2 25.09 -9.42 -22.42
N GLU A 3 24.85 -9.62 -21.13
CA GLU A 3 24.19 -10.82 -20.60
C GLU A 3 22.73 -10.86 -21.05
N ALA A 4 22.21 -12.05 -21.35
CA ALA A 4 20.81 -12.22 -21.71
C ALA A 4 19.90 -11.79 -20.56
N TRP A 5 18.90 -10.96 -20.86
CA TRP A 5 17.87 -10.61 -19.88
C TRP A 5 16.93 -11.79 -19.69
N MET A 6 16.65 -12.11 -18.43
CA MET A 6 15.74 -13.19 -18.05
C MET A 6 14.50 -12.57 -17.41
N PRO A 7 13.29 -12.92 -17.87
CA PRO A 7 12.06 -12.52 -17.20
C PRO A 7 11.97 -13.16 -15.81
N GLY A 8 11.22 -12.50 -14.92
CA GLY A 8 10.79 -13.12 -13.68
C GLY A 8 9.66 -14.12 -13.92
N GLU A 9 9.18 -14.73 -12.84
CA GLU A 9 8.02 -15.64 -12.88
C GLU A 9 7.08 -15.32 -11.72
N PHE A 10 5.79 -15.17 -12.04
CA PHE A 10 4.71 -15.04 -11.06
C PHE A 10 3.54 -15.91 -11.50
N ASP A 11 3.11 -16.82 -10.63
CA ASP A 11 2.02 -17.77 -10.93
C ASP A 11 2.24 -18.53 -12.25
N GLN A 12 3.46 -19.03 -12.46
CA GLN A 12 3.88 -19.75 -13.68
C GLN A 12 3.79 -18.92 -14.97
N LYS A 13 3.66 -17.59 -14.86
CA LYS A 13 3.65 -16.67 -15.99
C LYS A 13 4.90 -15.81 -15.97
N PRO A 14 5.49 -15.54 -17.15
CA PRO A 14 6.63 -14.66 -17.24
C PRO A 14 6.26 -13.23 -16.81
N THR A 15 7.15 -12.59 -16.05
CA THR A 15 6.98 -11.21 -15.57
C THR A 15 8.16 -10.33 -15.96
N ILE A 16 7.92 -9.01 -15.88
CA ILE A 16 8.98 -8.01 -15.95
C ILE A 16 9.14 -7.46 -14.53
N ASP A 17 10.30 -7.74 -13.93
CA ASP A 17 10.66 -7.17 -12.64
C ASP A 17 11.27 -5.79 -12.84
N MET A 18 10.63 -4.78 -12.25
CA MET A 18 11.02 -3.38 -12.37
C MET A 18 11.20 -2.80 -10.97
N ALA A 19 12.30 -2.10 -10.74
CA ALA A 19 12.56 -1.45 -9.46
C ALA A 19 13.41 -0.21 -9.67
N ASN A 20 13.31 0.74 -8.74
CA ASN A 20 14.29 1.81 -8.61
C ASN A 20 14.93 1.74 -7.22
N ARG A 21 16.21 2.09 -7.14
CA ARG A 21 16.94 2.12 -5.88
C ARG A 21 16.68 3.44 -5.17
N PHE A 22 16.47 3.40 -3.86
CA PHE A 22 16.36 4.63 -3.06
C PHE A 22 17.69 5.39 -2.94
N PHE A 23 18.82 4.70 -3.07
CA PHE A 23 20.14 5.27 -2.84
C PHE A 23 21.09 4.98 -3.99
N THR A 24 21.91 5.95 -4.33
CA THR A 24 23.05 5.82 -5.23
C THR A 24 24.34 6.07 -4.44
N HIS A 25 25.40 5.31 -4.75
CA HIS A 25 26.70 5.57 -4.12
C HIS A 25 27.23 6.94 -4.55
N ARG A 26 27.73 7.75 -3.62
CA ARG A 26 28.16 9.13 -3.86
C ARG A 26 29.20 9.25 -4.97
N SER A 27 30.05 8.24 -5.17
CA SER A 27 31.04 8.23 -6.26
C SER A 27 30.43 8.09 -7.66
N GLN A 28 29.15 7.70 -7.75
CA GLN A 28 28.41 7.49 -9.00
C GLN A 28 27.32 8.55 -9.21
N ALA A 29 27.09 9.41 -8.22
CA ALA A 29 26.06 10.43 -8.26
C ALA A 29 26.62 11.75 -8.78
N ASN A 30 25.81 12.48 -9.55
CA ASN A 30 26.07 13.89 -9.80
C ASN A 30 25.77 14.67 -8.51
N ARG A 31 26.74 15.49 -8.05
CA ARG A 31 26.58 16.27 -6.81
C ARG A 31 25.54 17.37 -6.93
N ASP A 32 25.24 17.82 -8.14
CA ASP A 32 24.28 18.88 -8.38
C ASP A 32 22.83 18.37 -8.45
N ASP A 33 22.64 17.04 -8.44
CA ASP A 33 21.34 16.36 -8.57
C ASP A 33 20.88 15.70 -7.27
N LEU A 34 21.33 16.20 -6.13
CA LEU A 34 20.88 15.69 -4.84
C LEU A 34 19.41 16.09 -4.62
N SER A 35 18.56 15.10 -4.34
CA SER A 35 17.15 15.33 -4.03
C SER A 35 16.80 14.82 -2.63
N LEU A 36 15.72 15.37 -2.06
CA LEU A 36 15.17 14.91 -0.79
C LEU A 36 14.05 13.91 -1.05
N PHE A 37 13.93 12.91 -0.16
CA PHE A 37 12.78 12.01 -0.22
C PHE A 37 11.46 12.79 -0.07
N CYS A 38 10.51 12.49 -0.94
CA CYS A 38 9.14 12.97 -0.80
C CYS A 38 8.51 12.41 0.48
N THR A 39 7.72 13.23 1.19
CA THR A 39 6.99 12.81 2.41
C THR A 39 6.05 11.63 2.17
N ASN A 40 5.54 11.46 0.94
CA ASN A 40 4.71 10.31 0.59
C ASN A 40 5.47 8.99 0.57
N VAL A 41 6.79 9.04 0.34
CA VAL A 41 7.69 7.88 0.25
C VAL A 41 8.39 7.63 1.59
N ASP A 42 8.76 8.70 2.31
CA ASP A 42 9.45 8.63 3.59
C ASP A 42 8.72 9.46 4.68
N PRO A 43 7.49 9.08 5.08
CA PRO A 43 6.68 9.86 6.02
C PRO A 43 7.34 10.00 7.40
N ASP A 44 8.03 8.94 7.85
CA ASP A 44 8.68 8.87 9.17
C ASP A 44 10.18 9.24 9.12
N GLY A 45 10.67 9.70 7.97
CA GLY A 45 12.06 10.09 7.79
C GLY A 45 13.05 8.93 7.99
N VAL A 46 12.64 7.67 7.84
CA VAL A 46 13.49 6.48 8.03
C VAL A 46 14.53 6.40 6.93
N LEU A 47 14.13 6.60 5.67
CA LEU A 47 15.06 6.58 4.53
C LEU A 47 16.05 7.74 4.61
N ARG A 48 15.55 8.93 4.98
CA ARG A 48 16.40 10.10 5.21
C ARG A 48 17.41 9.87 6.33
N ARG A 49 17.01 9.22 7.43
CA ARG A 49 17.94 8.88 8.53
C ARG A 49 18.94 7.79 8.17
N ALA A 50 18.62 6.93 7.21
CA ALA A 50 19.53 5.89 6.71
C ALA A 50 20.59 6.43 5.75
N LEU A 51 20.47 7.68 5.27
CA LEU A 51 21.51 8.34 4.49
C LEU A 51 22.81 8.42 5.31
N ASN A 52 23.93 8.17 4.62
CA ASN A 52 25.27 8.23 5.20
C ASN A 52 26.23 8.90 4.21
N ASP A 53 27.48 9.10 4.59
CA ASP A 53 28.45 9.80 3.75
C ASP A 53 28.69 9.14 2.38
N LYS A 54 28.40 7.83 2.25
CA LYS A 54 28.64 7.02 1.05
C LYS A 54 27.43 6.94 0.12
N CYS A 55 26.23 7.22 0.59
CA CYS A 55 24.99 7.04 -0.16
C CYS A 55 24.18 8.34 -0.22
N VAL A 56 23.66 8.65 -1.41
CA VAL A 56 22.84 9.84 -1.66
C VAL A 56 21.54 9.46 -2.38
N HIS A 57 20.53 10.31 -2.24
CA HIS A 57 19.32 10.27 -3.04
C HIS A 57 19.41 11.34 -4.13
N THR A 58 18.93 11.01 -5.33
CA THR A 58 19.00 11.86 -6.52
C THR A 58 17.68 11.80 -7.27
N SER A 59 17.42 12.74 -8.18
CA SER A 59 16.18 12.71 -8.98
C SER A 59 16.02 11.40 -9.75
N ASP A 60 17.14 10.79 -10.16
CA ASP A 60 17.17 9.49 -10.82
C ASP A 60 16.67 8.33 -9.93
N ASN A 61 16.65 8.51 -8.61
CA ASN A 61 16.17 7.52 -7.63
C ASN A 61 14.69 7.67 -7.31
N GLU A 62 14.04 8.69 -7.86
CA GLU A 62 12.62 8.92 -7.62
C GLU A 62 11.75 8.05 -8.53
N VAL A 63 10.60 7.64 -7.98
CA VAL A 63 9.50 7.03 -8.73
C VAL A 63 8.30 7.94 -8.55
N ALA A 64 7.74 8.40 -9.65
CA ALA A 64 6.56 9.25 -9.61
C ALA A 64 5.28 8.40 -9.53
N TYR A 65 4.32 8.84 -8.71
CA TYR A 65 3.07 8.11 -8.47
C TYR A 65 1.89 9.00 -8.80
N TYR A 66 1.04 8.53 -9.73
CA TYR A 66 -0.12 9.28 -10.21
C TYR A 66 -1.41 8.46 -10.18
N GLU A 67 -2.53 9.17 -10.20
CA GLU A 67 -3.84 8.61 -10.54
C GLU A 67 -4.40 9.36 -11.73
N ARG A 68 -4.95 8.62 -12.69
CA ARG A 68 -5.68 9.19 -13.82
C ARG A 68 -7.11 9.47 -13.40
N VAL A 69 -7.49 10.75 -13.39
CA VAL A 69 -8.84 11.23 -13.07
C VAL A 69 -9.49 11.75 -14.34
N SER A 70 -10.75 11.38 -14.58
CA SER A 70 -11.55 11.94 -15.67
C SER A 70 -11.91 13.40 -15.37
N ASP A 71 -11.63 14.29 -16.32
CA ASP A 71 -11.88 15.74 -16.19
C ASP A 71 -13.06 16.19 -17.08
N GLY A 72 -14.00 15.27 -17.36
CA GLY A 72 -15.17 15.53 -18.20
C GLY A 72 -15.02 14.95 -19.61
N ASP A 73 -15.23 15.80 -20.62
CA ASP A 73 -15.47 15.51 -22.05
C ASP A 73 -14.27 14.81 -22.74
N HIS A 74 -13.97 13.58 -22.30
CA HIS A 74 -12.87 12.71 -22.76
C HIS A 74 -11.45 13.22 -22.45
N SER A 75 -11.31 14.15 -21.52
CA SER A 75 -10.01 14.59 -20.99
C SER A 75 -9.65 13.84 -19.71
N TYR A 76 -8.35 13.58 -19.54
CA TYR A 76 -7.80 13.00 -18.33
C TYR A 76 -6.77 13.94 -17.71
N ARG A 77 -6.78 14.01 -16.39
CA ARG A 77 -5.73 14.66 -15.60
C ARG A 77 -5.02 13.63 -14.73
N TYR A 78 -3.71 13.81 -14.58
CA TYR A 78 -2.88 12.97 -13.74
C TYR A 78 -2.58 13.73 -12.46
N ILE A 79 -3.05 13.21 -11.33
CA ILE A 79 -2.84 13.83 -10.02
C ILE A 79 -1.80 13.03 -9.22
N PRO A 80 -0.84 13.68 -8.54
CA PRO A 80 0.09 12.97 -7.66
C PRO A 80 -0.65 12.27 -6.53
N ILE A 81 -0.26 11.02 -6.23
CA ILE A 81 -0.86 10.22 -5.15
C ILE A 81 0.21 9.62 -4.24
N ASN A 82 -0.22 9.14 -3.08
CA ASN A 82 0.63 8.35 -2.21
C ASN A 82 0.75 6.90 -2.75
N PRO A 83 1.97 6.31 -2.82
CA PRO A 83 2.15 4.94 -3.31
C PRO A 83 1.38 3.88 -2.51
N VAL A 84 0.99 4.17 -1.26
CA VAL A 84 0.15 3.30 -0.44
C VAL A 84 -1.23 3.06 -1.05
N LYS A 85 -1.66 3.82 -2.06
CA LYS A 85 -2.93 3.59 -2.76
C LYS A 85 -2.91 2.34 -3.66
N PHE A 86 -1.76 1.98 -4.22
CA PHE A 86 -1.66 0.82 -5.11
C PHE A 86 -1.88 -0.50 -4.38
N ARG A 87 -2.54 -1.45 -5.07
CA ARG A 87 -2.86 -2.79 -4.60
C ARG A 87 -2.62 -3.80 -5.70
N ILE A 88 -2.40 -5.05 -5.29
CA ILE A 88 -2.34 -6.18 -6.21
C ILE A 88 -3.72 -6.33 -6.86
N GLY A 89 -3.75 -6.34 -8.19
CA GLY A 89 -4.98 -6.41 -8.98
C GLY A 89 -5.42 -5.09 -9.62
N ASP A 90 -4.76 -3.98 -9.27
CA ASP A 90 -4.98 -2.68 -9.92
C ASP A 90 -4.47 -2.69 -11.37
N VAL A 91 -5.17 -1.97 -12.24
CA VAL A 91 -4.70 -1.70 -13.60
C VAL A 91 -3.87 -0.43 -13.56
N VAL A 92 -2.60 -0.55 -13.94
CA VAL A 92 -1.63 0.54 -13.89
C VAL A 92 -0.95 0.76 -15.23
N GLU A 93 -0.56 1.99 -15.48
CA GLU A 93 0.45 2.33 -16.49
C GLU A 93 1.81 2.44 -15.78
N ALA A 94 2.82 1.73 -16.29
CA ALA A 94 4.17 1.77 -15.77
C ALA A 94 5.10 2.43 -16.79
N GLN A 95 5.83 3.47 -16.37
CA GLN A 95 6.93 4.03 -17.14
C GLN A 95 8.24 3.47 -16.60
N MET A 96 9.09 2.98 -17.50
CA MET A 96 10.36 2.34 -17.16
C MET A 96 11.49 2.77 -18.10
N SER A 97 12.72 2.64 -17.63
CA SER A 97 13.93 2.83 -18.42
C SER A 97 14.76 1.56 -18.46
N PHE A 98 15.40 1.28 -19.60
CA PHE A 98 16.37 0.20 -19.72
C PHE A 98 17.77 0.80 -19.65
N ALA A 99 18.54 0.43 -18.62
CA ALA A 99 19.90 0.91 -18.43
C ALA A 99 20.87 -0.27 -18.51
N THR A 100 22.01 -0.07 -19.17
CA THR A 100 23.07 -1.07 -19.20
C THR A 100 24.17 -0.68 -18.23
N VAL A 101 24.56 -1.59 -17.34
CA VAL A 101 25.66 -1.39 -16.40
C VAL A 101 26.80 -2.34 -16.72
N SER A 102 28.04 -1.84 -16.69
CA SER A 102 29.24 -2.64 -16.88
C SER A 102 29.58 -3.42 -15.61
N LEU A 103 29.86 -4.70 -15.79
CA LEU A 103 30.35 -5.63 -14.78
C LEU A 103 31.83 -5.92 -15.01
N LYS A 104 32.48 -6.57 -14.03
CA LYS A 104 33.85 -7.06 -14.18
C LYS A 104 33.96 -8.03 -15.36
N GLY A 105 35.08 -8.00 -16.07
CA GLY A 105 35.34 -8.91 -17.20
C GLY A 105 34.63 -8.54 -18.51
N ASN A 106 34.38 -7.24 -18.76
CA ASN A 106 33.74 -6.73 -19.98
C ASN A 106 32.32 -7.31 -20.23
N LYS A 107 31.67 -7.77 -19.15
CA LYS A 107 30.27 -8.18 -19.14
C LYS A 107 29.40 -6.97 -18.85
N HIS A 108 28.19 -6.97 -19.39
CA HIS A 108 27.23 -5.90 -19.18
C HIS A 108 25.90 -6.51 -18.78
N LYS A 109 25.17 -5.86 -17.88
CA LYS A 109 23.84 -6.31 -17.44
C LYS A 109 22.82 -5.21 -17.72
N MET A 110 21.66 -5.60 -18.22
CA MET A 110 20.52 -4.70 -18.35
C MET A 110 19.76 -4.62 -17.02
N LEU A 111 19.44 -3.40 -16.60
CA LEU A 111 18.57 -3.08 -15.49
C LEU A 111 17.27 -2.49 -16.05
N VAL A 112 16.13 -2.91 -15.49
CA VAL A 112 14.83 -2.32 -15.77
C VAL A 112 14.45 -1.41 -14.61
N ILE A 113 14.55 -0.11 -14.83
CA ILE A 113 14.40 0.92 -13.81
C ILE A 113 12.97 1.46 -13.86
N LEU A 114 12.22 1.33 -12.76
CA LEU A 114 10.89 1.92 -12.65
C LEU A 114 11.01 3.45 -12.51
N ARG A 115 10.26 4.21 -13.31
CA ARG A 115 10.27 5.68 -13.30
C ARG A 115 8.95 6.28 -12.83
N ALA A 116 7.82 5.71 -13.24
CA ALA A 116 6.53 6.14 -12.76
C ALA A 116 5.51 4.99 -12.74
N LEU A 117 4.53 5.11 -11.84
CA LEU A 117 3.32 4.29 -11.82
C LEU A 117 2.10 5.20 -11.78
N THR A 118 1.17 4.95 -12.71
CA THR A 118 -0.11 5.63 -12.76
C THR A 118 -1.23 4.62 -12.55
N LEU A 119 -2.09 4.86 -11.55
CA LEU A 119 -3.32 4.10 -11.37
C LEU A 119 -4.34 4.49 -12.45
N LEU A 120 -4.77 3.51 -13.25
CA LEU A 120 -5.72 3.71 -14.34
C LEU A 120 -7.14 3.27 -13.98
N ASP A 121 -7.26 2.16 -13.25
CA ASP A 121 -8.51 1.57 -12.81
C ASP A 121 -8.30 0.63 -11.60
N ASP A 122 -9.06 0.85 -10.53
CA ASP A 122 -9.10 0.02 -9.32
C ASP A 122 -10.35 -0.88 -9.24
N SER A 123 -11.25 -0.76 -10.24
CA SER A 123 -12.53 -1.44 -10.25
C SER A 123 -12.43 -2.96 -10.25
N PRO A 124 -11.50 -3.63 -10.98
CA PRO A 124 -11.42 -5.10 -10.98
C PRO A 124 -11.18 -5.67 -9.58
N LEU A 125 -10.32 -5.01 -8.79
CA LEU A 125 -10.07 -5.37 -7.41
C LEU A 125 -11.32 -5.18 -6.55
N ARG A 126 -12.01 -4.04 -6.69
CA ARG A 126 -13.25 -3.75 -5.94
C ARG A 126 -14.34 -4.77 -6.24
N TYR A 127 -14.54 -5.14 -7.51
CA TYR A 127 -15.50 -6.17 -7.89
C TYR A 127 -15.14 -7.54 -7.31
N ALA A 128 -13.86 -7.92 -7.35
CA ALA A 128 -13.40 -9.18 -6.76
C ALA A 128 -13.62 -9.23 -5.24
N GLN A 129 -13.39 -8.11 -4.53
CA GLN A 129 -13.67 -7.99 -3.10
C GLN A 129 -15.16 -8.12 -2.79
N MET A 130 -16.02 -7.41 -3.53
CA MET A 130 -17.48 -7.49 -3.36
C MET A 130 -18.00 -8.92 -3.55
N LYS A 131 -17.54 -9.62 -4.59
CA LYS A 131 -17.93 -11.03 -4.83
C LYS A 131 -17.50 -11.95 -3.68
N ARG A 132 -16.26 -11.82 -3.19
CA ARG A 132 -15.78 -12.62 -2.03
C ARG A 132 -16.64 -12.40 -0.79
N THR A 133 -16.98 -11.15 -0.48
CA THR A 133 -17.87 -10.84 0.65
C THR A 133 -19.27 -11.42 0.44
N GLN A 134 -19.81 -11.37 -0.78
CA GLN A 134 -21.11 -11.96 -1.08
C GLN A 134 -21.11 -13.49 -0.93
N ASP A 135 -20.07 -14.16 -1.41
CA ASP A 135 -19.91 -15.62 -1.25
C ASP A 135 -19.78 -16.01 0.24
N GLU A 136 -19.06 -15.20 1.02
CA GLU A 136 -18.88 -15.43 2.46
C GLU A 136 -20.18 -15.21 3.26
N VAL A 137 -20.99 -14.21 2.89
CA VAL A 137 -22.32 -13.95 3.46
C VAL A 137 -23.33 -15.05 3.11
N THR A 138 -23.21 -15.66 1.93
CA THR A 138 -24.11 -16.74 1.48
C THR A 138 -23.85 -18.04 2.26
N LEU A 139 -22.65 -18.22 2.83
CA LEU A 139 -22.26 -19.45 3.54
C LEU A 139 -22.48 -19.41 5.07
N LYS A 140 -22.86 -18.27 5.67
CA LYS A 140 -23.17 -18.19 7.11
C LYS A 140 -24.28 -17.18 7.38
N PRO A 141 -25.41 -17.56 8.03
CA PRO A 141 -26.27 -16.56 8.66
C PRO A 141 -25.45 -15.91 9.78
N LEU A 142 -25.08 -14.64 9.59
CA LEU A 142 -24.32 -13.89 10.57
C LEU A 142 -25.24 -13.63 11.77
N VAL A 143 -25.10 -14.43 12.83
CA VAL A 143 -25.61 -14.04 14.15
C VAL A 143 -24.81 -12.82 14.58
N THR A 144 -25.34 -11.64 14.28
CA THR A 144 -24.74 -10.38 14.70
C THR A 144 -25.02 -10.24 16.20
N VAL A 145 -24.02 -10.50 17.02
CA VAL A 145 -24.07 -10.14 18.44
C VAL A 145 -24.02 -8.62 18.52
N LYS A 146 -25.19 -7.96 18.55
CA LYS A 146 -25.29 -6.56 18.94
C LYS A 146 -24.80 -6.45 20.39
N ARG A 147 -23.62 -5.86 20.61
CA ARG A 147 -23.21 -5.44 21.96
C ARG A 147 -24.22 -4.40 22.44
N LYS A 148 -25.03 -4.75 23.43
CA LYS A 148 -25.94 -3.81 24.09
C LYS A 148 -25.08 -2.84 24.89
N VAL A 149 -24.89 -1.62 24.38
CA VAL A 149 -24.20 -0.54 25.10
C VAL A 149 -25.21 0.08 26.06
N GLY A 150 -25.05 -0.19 27.36
CA GLY A 150 -26.03 0.08 28.41
C GLY A 150 -26.11 1.53 28.89
N TYR A 151 -26.20 2.51 27.98
CA TYR A 151 -26.39 3.91 28.35
C TYR A 151 -27.66 4.53 27.75
N ALA A 152 -28.58 3.72 27.24
CA ALA A 152 -29.92 4.21 26.91
C ALA A 152 -30.75 4.33 28.20
N SER A 153 -31.16 5.55 28.54
CA SER A 153 -31.87 5.92 29.77
C SER A 153 -33.16 5.13 30.03
N ASP A 154 -33.73 4.49 29.01
CA ASP A 154 -34.98 3.72 29.11
C ASP A 154 -34.82 2.37 29.81
N ASP A 155 -33.59 1.85 29.96
CA ASP A 155 -33.34 0.56 30.63
C ASP A 155 -33.27 0.66 32.17
N LEU A 156 -33.29 1.87 32.76
CA LEU A 156 -33.23 2.06 34.22
C LEU A 156 -34.48 1.50 34.91
N LYS A 157 -35.68 1.77 34.36
CA LYS A 157 -36.95 1.29 34.94
C LYS A 157 -37.07 -0.23 34.95
N VAL A 158 -36.62 -0.89 33.87
CA VAL A 158 -36.65 -2.36 33.75
C VAL A 158 -35.65 -3.03 34.70
N THR A 159 -34.54 -2.35 34.99
CA THR A 159 -33.51 -2.87 35.90
C THR A 159 -33.96 -2.77 37.36
N GLU A 160 -34.64 -1.68 37.75
CA GLU A 160 -35.20 -1.51 39.10
C GLU A 160 -36.32 -2.52 39.42
N GLU A 161 -37.20 -2.82 38.45
CA GLU A 161 -38.26 -3.82 38.59
C GLU A 161 -37.72 -5.26 38.76
N ARG A 162 -36.52 -5.55 38.22
CA ARG A 162 -35.90 -6.88 38.35
C ARG A 162 -35.09 -7.03 39.64
N MET A 163 -34.58 -5.95 40.20
CA MET A 163 -33.78 -5.94 41.43
C MET A 163 -34.63 -6.04 42.71
N THR A 164 -35.92 -5.70 42.65
CA THR A 164 -36.85 -5.77 43.82
C THR A 164 -37.16 -7.20 44.28
N LYS A 165 -36.80 -8.23 43.51
CA LYS A 165 -36.96 -9.65 43.88
C LYS A 165 -35.75 -10.26 44.58
N MET A 166 -34.64 -9.53 44.72
CA MET A 166 -33.49 -9.99 45.49
C MET A 166 -33.56 -9.44 46.92
N ARG A 167 -34.30 -10.14 47.79
CA ARG A 167 -34.13 -10.01 49.25
C ARG A 167 -33.15 -11.08 49.70
N VAL A 168 -32.05 -10.64 50.32
CA VAL A 168 -31.13 -11.52 51.02
C VAL A 168 -31.58 -11.52 52.48
N ASP A 169 -32.34 -12.53 52.87
CA ASP A 169 -32.60 -12.79 54.28
C ASP A 169 -31.33 -13.39 54.88
N GLY A 170 -30.57 -12.58 55.62
CA GLY A 170 -29.47 -13.05 56.46
C GLY A 170 -30.03 -13.62 57.76
N PRO A 171 -29.54 -14.76 58.27
CA PRO A 171 -29.98 -15.28 59.56
C PRO A 171 -29.49 -14.37 60.70
N ALA A 172 -30.38 -14.11 61.65
CA ALA A 172 -30.09 -13.41 62.89
C ALA A 172 -29.13 -14.22 63.78
N GLU A 173 -28.17 -13.53 64.37
CA GLU A 173 -27.10 -14.04 65.23
C GLU A 173 -27.62 -14.79 66.48
N ILE A 174 -26.85 -15.81 66.91
CA ILE A 174 -26.41 -15.98 68.31
C ILE A 174 -24.93 -16.35 68.27
#